data_AF-A0A959RZI5-F1
#
_entry.id   AF-A0A959RZI5-F1
#
_cell.length_a   1.000
_cell.length_b   1.000
_cell.length_c   1.000
_cell.angle_alpha   90.00
_cell.angle_beta   90.00
_cell.angle_gamma   90.00
#
_symmetry.space_group_name_H-M   'P 1'
#
loop_
_entity.id
_entity.type
_entity.pdbx_description
1 polymer ?
#
loop_
_entity_poly.entity_id
_entity_poly.type
_entity_poly.pdbx_seq_one_letter_code
_entity_poly.pdbx_strand_id
1 'polypeptide(L)'
;MLNEVCYKISEVIHGVLAAHTEVKDGAICHPTENYSSIYRLQCGLLGIVVGDNLPEDSLFKYIIDDCEEFEKQAIESFEGWFKQQSFADIDLSELYELMLLLEFPVSDGRIVEDKENLNSIGTFYTPAELAEKIVEITLNDYIHRNAGIEHFSTSNITAEEVQKVTELLTGSTFADHSCGTGNFFLAVIQYCRLYLNPSKKTLRKIVLNFHATEADSISLEIAKLQLLNVIESPELYDEVDGNFIHANPLITSTDTPFPFEHFHEFYYGKELAMSLDQIPVCDVVLGNPPWGTVEFDTAFHLHVLCPRILEIEDETERDQALDELAESHPELYEWLLYHDEAIDLAIE
;
A
#
# COMPACT_ATOMS: atom_id res chain seq x y z
N MET A 1 -13.34 16.83 2.68
CA MET A 1 -13.85 15.48 2.39
C MET A 1 -12.83 14.45 2.78
N LEU A 2 -11.73 14.27 2.04
CA LEU A 2 -10.66 13.31 2.39
C LEU A 2 -10.17 13.45 3.82
N ASN A 3 -9.78 14.66 4.24
CA ASN A 3 -9.35 14.89 5.63
C ASN A 3 -10.45 14.56 6.66
N GLU A 4 -11.72 14.81 6.35
CA GLU A 4 -12.83 14.50 7.27
C GLU A 4 -13.00 12.99 7.45
N VAL A 5 -12.84 12.24 6.37
CA VAL A 5 -12.86 10.76 6.40
C VAL A 5 -11.63 10.23 7.13
N CYS A 6 -10.43 10.72 6.80
CA CYS A 6 -9.19 10.32 7.47
C CYS A 6 -9.24 10.65 8.99
N TYR A 7 -9.72 11.82 9.38
CA TYR A 7 -9.91 12.16 10.80
C TYR A 7 -10.88 11.21 11.50
N LYS A 8 -11.93 10.77 10.81
CA LYS A 8 -12.88 9.82 11.39
C LYS A 8 -12.30 8.42 11.48
N ILE A 9 -11.53 7.98 10.48
CA ILE A 9 -10.75 6.74 10.53
C ILE A 9 -9.81 6.75 11.72
N SER A 10 -9.05 7.83 11.88
CA SER A 10 -8.14 8.03 13.01
C SER A 10 -8.86 7.99 14.37
N GLU A 11 -10.01 8.64 14.50
CA GLU A 11 -10.84 8.58 15.72
C GLU A 11 -11.29 7.15 16.03
N VAL A 12 -11.66 6.37 15.01
CA VAL A 12 -12.11 4.98 15.17
C VAL A 12 -10.96 4.08 15.59
N ILE A 13 -9.80 4.18 14.92
CA ILE A 13 -8.60 3.41 15.26
C ILE A 13 -8.15 3.75 16.68
N HIS A 14 -7.99 5.04 17.00
CA HIS A 14 -7.63 5.50 18.34
C HIS A 14 -8.59 4.97 19.41
N GLY A 15 -9.90 5.02 19.16
CA GLY A 15 -10.91 4.54 20.09
C GLY A 15 -10.77 3.05 20.42
N VAL A 16 -10.43 2.22 19.43
CA VAL A 16 -10.15 0.79 19.63
C VAL A 16 -8.84 0.60 20.38
N LEU A 17 -7.75 1.20 19.91
CA LEU A 17 -6.43 1.03 20.51
C LEU A 17 -6.41 1.48 21.98
N ALA A 18 -7.00 2.64 22.29
CA ALA A 18 -7.06 3.17 23.65
C ALA A 18 -7.87 2.29 24.62
N ALA A 19 -8.80 1.48 24.11
CA ALA A 19 -9.63 0.59 24.92
C ALA A 19 -9.03 -0.82 25.07
N HIS A 20 -8.28 -1.29 24.07
CA HIS A 20 -7.87 -2.69 23.95
C HIS A 20 -6.36 -2.93 24.02
N THR A 21 -5.54 -1.89 23.85
CA THR A 21 -4.07 -2.03 23.96
C THR A 21 -3.62 -1.93 25.40
N GLU A 22 -2.86 -2.91 25.86
CA GLU A 22 -2.23 -2.85 27.18
C GLU A 22 -1.00 -1.93 27.14
N VAL A 23 -1.05 -0.87 27.95
CA VAL A 23 0.07 0.04 28.18
C VAL A 23 0.48 -0.04 29.64
N LYS A 24 1.76 -0.31 29.89
CA LYS A 24 2.35 -0.40 31.22
C LYS A 24 3.63 0.43 31.28
N ASP A 25 3.80 1.18 32.36
CA ASP A 25 4.99 2.01 32.60
C ASP A 25 5.37 2.97 31.44
N GLY A 26 4.40 3.33 30.59
CA GLY A 26 4.61 4.19 29.42
C GLY A 26 5.07 3.45 28.15
N ALA A 27 4.90 2.13 28.08
CA ALA A 27 5.21 1.31 26.91
C ALA A 27 4.02 0.41 26.52
N ILE A 28 3.87 0.12 25.22
CA ILE A 28 2.94 -0.90 24.73
C ILE A 28 3.49 -2.29 25.09
N CYS A 29 2.67 -3.14 25.71
CA CYS A 29 3.07 -4.48 26.11
C CYS A 29 3.13 -5.46 24.93
N HIS A 30 2.21 -5.34 23.97
CA HIS A 30 1.99 -6.29 22.88
C HIS A 30 2.00 -5.56 21.52
N PRO A 31 3.18 -5.18 20.99
CA PRO A 31 3.27 -4.37 19.77
C PRO A 31 2.69 -5.08 18.53
N THR A 32 2.92 -6.38 18.38
CA THR A 32 2.36 -7.17 17.26
C THR A 32 0.83 -7.05 17.20
N GLU A 33 0.14 -7.28 18.32
CA GLU A 33 -1.33 -7.18 18.36
C GLU A 33 -1.81 -5.75 18.12
N ASN A 34 -1.09 -4.74 18.65
CA ASN A 34 -1.40 -3.33 18.39
C ASN A 34 -1.36 -3.01 16.89
N TYR A 35 -0.29 -3.40 16.19
CA TYR A 35 -0.14 -3.18 14.75
C TYR A 35 -1.11 -4.02 13.91
N SER A 36 -1.38 -5.27 14.31
CA SER A 36 -2.41 -6.09 13.67
C SER A 36 -3.80 -5.45 13.77
N SER A 37 -4.14 -4.87 14.93
CA SER A 37 -5.42 -4.16 15.08
C SER A 37 -5.49 -2.92 14.20
N ILE A 38 -4.40 -2.13 14.11
CA ILE A 38 -4.31 -1.00 13.18
C ILE A 38 -4.57 -1.47 11.74
N TYR A 39 -3.86 -2.51 11.30
CA TYR A 39 -4.00 -3.06 9.96
C TYR A 39 -5.42 -3.51 9.63
N ARG A 40 -6.02 -4.32 10.50
CA ARG A 40 -7.38 -4.84 10.33
C ARG A 40 -8.40 -3.72 10.25
N LEU A 41 -8.25 -2.70 11.09
CA LEU A 41 -9.10 -1.51 11.05
C LEU A 41 -8.87 -0.69 9.78
N GLN A 42 -7.63 -0.45 9.35
CA GLN A 42 -7.35 0.27 8.10
C GLN A 42 -7.99 -0.45 6.89
N CYS A 43 -7.80 -1.76 6.76
CA CYS A 43 -8.42 -2.58 5.71
C CYS A 43 -9.95 -2.50 5.77
N GLY A 44 -10.53 -2.68 6.97
CA GLY A 44 -11.98 -2.68 7.13
C GLY A 44 -12.61 -1.34 6.80
N LEU A 45 -12.01 -0.25 7.27
CA LEU A 45 -12.49 1.12 7.02
C LEU A 45 -12.34 1.49 5.54
N LEU A 46 -11.23 1.12 4.88
CA LEU A 46 -11.08 1.30 3.43
C LEU A 46 -12.08 0.46 2.64
N GLY A 47 -12.36 -0.78 3.04
CA GLY A 47 -13.40 -1.62 2.46
C GLY A 47 -14.79 -0.97 2.52
N ILE A 48 -15.13 -0.31 3.64
CA ILE A 48 -16.37 0.48 3.74
C ILE A 48 -16.38 1.66 2.76
N VAL A 49 -15.23 2.34 2.56
CA VAL A 49 -15.12 3.46 1.61
C VAL A 49 -15.29 2.99 0.16
N VAL A 50 -14.81 1.80 -0.19
CA VAL A 50 -15.04 1.16 -1.50
C VAL A 50 -16.54 0.92 -1.75
N GLY A 51 -17.27 0.51 -0.71
CA GLY A 51 -18.71 0.33 -0.74
C GLY A 51 -19.17 -0.88 -1.58
N ASP A 52 -20.32 -0.76 -2.25
CA ASP A 52 -21.00 -1.88 -2.92
C ASP A 52 -20.22 -2.53 -4.07
N ASN A 53 -19.11 -1.91 -4.51
CA ASN A 53 -18.24 -2.44 -5.56
C ASN A 53 -17.10 -3.31 -5.02
N LEU A 54 -17.02 -3.52 -3.70
CA LEU A 54 -15.97 -4.35 -3.09
C LEU A 54 -16.15 -5.82 -3.50
N PRO A 55 -15.16 -6.43 -4.19
CA PRO A 55 -15.21 -7.85 -4.55
C PRO A 55 -15.20 -8.75 -3.30
N GLU A 56 -15.97 -9.84 -3.33
CA GLU A 56 -16.09 -10.76 -2.19
C GLU A 56 -14.77 -11.46 -1.85
N ASP A 57 -13.95 -11.75 -2.86
CA ASP A 57 -12.65 -12.41 -2.70
C ASP A 57 -11.51 -11.39 -2.47
N SER A 58 -11.84 -10.12 -2.17
CA SER A 58 -10.83 -9.09 -1.92
C SER A 58 -10.12 -9.20 -0.58
N LEU A 59 -8.88 -8.68 -0.50
CA LEU A 59 -8.14 -8.59 0.77
C LEU A 59 -8.97 -7.87 1.84
N PHE A 60 -9.56 -6.72 1.52
CA PHE A 60 -10.35 -5.96 2.51
C PHE A 60 -11.54 -6.77 3.02
N LYS A 61 -12.22 -7.52 2.14
CA LYS A 61 -13.33 -8.38 2.56
C LYS A 61 -12.87 -9.52 3.46
N TYR A 62 -11.78 -10.19 3.08
CA TYR A 62 -11.16 -11.25 3.89
C TYR A 62 -10.78 -10.75 5.29
N ILE A 63 -10.11 -9.59 5.38
CA ILE A 63 -9.67 -9.01 6.65
C ILE A 63 -10.86 -8.56 7.50
N ILE A 64 -11.91 -7.97 6.92
CA ILE A 64 -13.15 -7.62 7.66
C ILE A 64 -13.75 -8.87 8.34
N ASP A 65 -13.73 -10.01 7.65
CA ASP A 65 -14.29 -11.25 8.18
C ASP A 65 -13.40 -11.85 9.30
N ASP A 66 -12.09 -11.59 9.26
CA ASP A 66 -11.09 -12.01 10.27
C ASP A 66 -11.00 -11.06 11.49
N CYS A 67 -11.50 -9.83 11.38
CA CYS A 67 -11.52 -8.86 12.49
C CYS A 67 -12.13 -9.42 13.78
N GLU A 68 -11.60 -8.98 14.92
CA GLU A 68 -12.18 -9.27 16.22
C GLU A 68 -13.55 -8.58 16.40
N GLU A 69 -14.37 -9.08 17.32
CA GLU A 69 -15.73 -8.55 17.54
C GLU A 69 -15.76 -7.06 17.89
N PHE A 70 -14.75 -6.55 18.62
CA PHE A 70 -14.69 -5.12 18.94
C PHE A 70 -14.29 -4.27 17.73
N GLU A 71 -13.44 -4.80 16.84
CA GLU A 71 -13.03 -4.13 15.60
C GLU A 71 -14.20 -4.08 14.62
N LYS A 72 -14.94 -5.20 14.49
CA LYS A 72 -16.18 -5.27 13.71
C LYS A 72 -17.20 -4.24 14.17
N GLN A 73 -17.42 -4.09 15.47
CA GLN A 73 -18.32 -3.06 16.02
C GLN A 73 -17.84 -1.64 15.67
N ALA A 74 -16.54 -1.39 15.72
CA ALA A 74 -15.96 -0.10 15.36
C ALA A 74 -16.15 0.20 13.85
N ILE A 75 -15.91 -0.79 12.98
CA ILE A 75 -16.13 -0.72 11.53
C ILE A 75 -17.61 -0.49 11.21
N GLU A 76 -18.54 -1.22 11.86
CA GLU A 76 -19.99 -1.02 11.69
C GLU A 76 -20.43 0.38 12.12
N SER A 77 -19.88 0.90 13.23
CA SER A 77 -20.15 2.28 13.65
C SER A 77 -19.63 3.30 12.65
N PHE A 78 -18.47 3.05 12.05
CA PHE A 78 -17.92 3.90 10.99
C PHE A 78 -18.81 3.86 9.76
N GLU A 79 -19.23 2.67 9.32
CA GLU A 79 -20.14 2.49 8.18
C GLU A 79 -21.45 3.25 8.39
N GLY A 80 -22.04 3.14 9.58
CA GLY A 80 -23.24 3.87 9.95
C GLY A 80 -23.07 5.39 9.88
N TRP A 81 -21.90 5.92 10.28
CA TRP A 81 -21.56 7.33 10.15
C TRP A 81 -21.32 7.72 8.68
N PHE A 82 -20.56 6.92 7.94
CA PHE A 82 -20.15 7.18 6.57
C PHE A 82 -21.35 7.24 5.62
N LYS A 83 -22.30 6.31 5.76
CA LYS A 83 -23.57 6.27 4.99
C LYS A 83 -24.48 7.47 5.24
N GLN A 84 -24.32 8.19 6.35
CA GLN A 84 -25.07 9.42 6.64
C GLN A 84 -24.45 10.65 5.97
N GLN A 85 -23.21 10.54 5.51
CA GLN A 85 -22.53 11.62 4.82
C GLN A 85 -22.88 11.64 3.33
N SER A 86 -22.73 12.81 2.72
CA SER A 86 -22.86 13.00 1.27
C SER A 86 -21.47 13.13 0.63
N PHE A 87 -20.61 12.14 0.84
CA PHE A 87 -19.30 12.13 0.18
C PHE A 87 -19.47 11.78 -1.30
N ALA A 88 -18.72 12.49 -2.15
CA ALA A 88 -18.57 12.11 -3.54
C ALA A 88 -17.58 10.94 -3.65
N ASP A 89 -17.28 10.48 -4.86
CA ASP A 89 -16.25 9.47 -5.10
C ASP A 89 -14.94 9.87 -4.42
N ILE A 90 -14.55 9.09 -3.40
CA ILE A 90 -13.30 9.27 -2.65
C ILE A 90 -12.19 8.56 -3.41
N ASP A 91 -11.10 9.27 -3.65
CA ASP A 91 -9.89 8.63 -4.16
C ASP A 91 -9.22 7.83 -3.03
N LEU A 92 -9.24 6.51 -3.16
CA LEU A 92 -8.64 5.60 -2.18
C LEU A 92 -7.14 5.79 -2.05
N SER A 93 -6.44 6.15 -3.13
CA SER A 93 -4.99 6.38 -3.10
C SER A 93 -4.66 7.60 -2.25
N GLU A 94 -5.36 8.71 -2.48
CA GLU A 94 -5.15 9.93 -1.69
C GLU A 94 -5.60 9.73 -0.23
N LEU A 95 -6.69 8.99 0.01
CA LEU A 95 -7.12 8.68 1.38
C LEU A 95 -6.07 7.83 2.10
N TYR A 96 -5.57 6.77 1.46
CA TYR A 96 -4.60 5.89 2.08
C TYR A 96 -3.26 6.59 2.31
N GLU A 97 -2.83 7.47 1.40
CA GLU A 97 -1.65 8.32 1.61
C GLU A 97 -1.76 9.18 2.87
N LEU A 98 -2.96 9.73 3.17
CA LEU A 98 -3.20 10.44 4.43
C LEU A 98 -3.21 9.49 5.63
N MET A 99 -3.67 8.25 5.46
CA MET A 99 -3.70 7.25 6.53
C MET A 99 -2.31 6.75 6.93
N LEU A 100 -1.33 6.77 6.03
CA LEU A 100 0.07 6.45 6.33
C LEU A 100 0.70 7.41 7.34
N LEU A 101 0.14 8.61 7.51
CA LEU A 101 0.59 9.62 8.47
C LEU A 101 -0.07 9.49 9.85
N LEU A 102 -0.95 8.50 10.05
CA LEU A 102 -1.63 8.30 11.32
C LEU A 102 -0.70 7.59 12.30
N GLU A 103 -0.39 8.26 13.39
CA GLU A 103 0.42 7.74 14.48
C GLU A 103 -0.38 7.74 15.78
N PHE A 104 -0.17 6.68 16.57
CA PHE A 104 -0.87 6.46 17.85
C PHE A 104 0.13 6.27 18.99
N PRO A 105 0.94 7.28 19.33
CA PRO A 105 2.02 7.14 20.31
C PRO A 105 1.50 7.03 21.75
N VAL A 106 2.34 6.48 22.63
CA VAL A 106 2.08 6.49 24.08
C VAL A 106 2.46 7.82 24.71
N SER A 107 1.50 8.49 25.36
CA SER A 107 1.72 9.69 26.15
C SER A 107 1.01 9.59 27.51
N ASP A 108 1.71 9.93 28.60
CA ASP A 108 1.19 9.82 29.97
C ASP A 108 0.56 8.45 30.30
N GLY A 109 1.16 7.38 29.77
CA GLY A 109 0.72 6.00 29.96
C GLY A 109 -0.57 5.63 29.23
N ARG A 110 -0.93 6.36 28.17
CA ARG A 110 -2.11 6.12 27.33
C ARG A 110 -1.75 6.31 25.87
N ILE A 111 -2.49 5.64 24.99
CA ILE A 111 -2.41 5.91 23.56
C ILE A 111 -3.12 7.24 23.27
N VAL A 112 -2.41 8.13 22.57
CA VAL A 112 -2.95 9.41 22.08
C VAL A 112 -2.96 9.40 20.55
N GLU A 113 -3.69 10.33 19.97
CA GLU A 113 -3.75 10.52 18.53
C GLU A 113 -2.83 11.68 18.15
N ASP A 114 -1.83 11.44 17.30
CA ASP A 114 -1.02 12.52 16.76
C ASP A 114 -1.59 13.02 15.42
N LYS A 115 -2.40 14.08 15.50
CA LYS A 115 -2.99 14.75 14.34
C LYS A 115 -2.09 15.82 13.73
N GLU A 116 -0.99 16.19 14.39
CA GLU A 116 -0.15 17.30 13.93
C GLU A 116 0.65 16.92 12.68
N ASN A 117 0.88 15.62 12.47
CA ASN A 117 1.67 15.10 11.36
C ASN A 117 0.92 15.00 10.02
N LEU A 118 -0.42 15.09 9.99
CA LEU A 118 -1.22 15.04 8.76
C LEU A 118 -0.92 16.16 7.74
N ASN A 119 -0.25 17.24 8.17
CA ASN A 119 0.18 18.33 7.30
C ASN A 119 1.70 18.42 7.14
N SER A 120 2.45 17.49 7.73
CA SER A 120 3.90 17.44 7.64
C SER A 120 4.30 16.23 6.81
N ILE A 121 5.32 16.40 5.97
CA ILE A 121 5.98 15.36 5.16
C ILE A 121 5.40 15.22 3.73
N GLY A 122 6.26 14.78 2.80
CA GLY A 122 6.07 14.79 1.35
C GLY A 122 5.14 13.69 0.82
N THR A 123 4.99 13.64 -0.50
CA THR A 123 4.15 12.65 -1.19
C THR A 123 4.84 11.28 -1.19
N PHE A 124 4.17 10.26 -0.65
CA PHE A 124 4.61 8.86 -0.68
C PHE A 124 4.40 8.25 -2.07
N TYR A 125 3.32 8.65 -2.74
CA TYR A 125 3.01 8.14 -4.09
C TYR A 125 3.44 9.11 -5.19
N THR A 126 3.72 8.53 -6.35
CA THR A 126 4.09 9.31 -7.55
C THR A 126 2.94 10.21 -7.96
N PRO A 127 3.12 11.53 -8.08
CA PRO A 127 2.06 12.43 -8.55
C PRO A 127 1.53 12.01 -9.93
N ALA A 128 0.21 12.05 -10.12
CA ALA A 128 -0.43 11.59 -11.35
C ALA A 128 0.16 12.25 -12.61
N GLU A 129 0.39 13.56 -12.59
CA GLU A 129 0.98 14.30 -13.71
C GLU A 129 2.39 13.80 -14.09
N LEU A 130 3.18 13.35 -13.10
CA LEU A 130 4.50 12.79 -13.34
C LEU A 130 4.40 11.39 -13.95
N ALA A 131 3.51 10.54 -13.42
CA ALA A 131 3.25 9.22 -13.96
C ALA A 131 2.75 9.30 -15.42
N GLU A 132 1.79 10.18 -15.69
CA GLU A 132 1.28 10.47 -17.03
C GLU A 132 2.40 10.87 -17.98
N LYS A 133 3.31 11.76 -17.55
CA LYS A 133 4.39 12.22 -18.42
C LYS A 133 5.42 11.14 -18.72
N ILE A 134 5.77 10.32 -17.72
CA ILE A 134 6.67 9.19 -17.91
C ILE A 134 6.04 8.17 -18.87
N VAL A 135 4.77 7.83 -18.66
CA VAL A 135 4.04 6.92 -19.55
C VAL A 135 3.97 7.46 -20.97
N GLU A 136 3.67 8.75 -21.17
CA GLU A 136 3.64 9.36 -22.50
C GLU A 136 4.97 9.20 -23.24
N ILE A 137 6.09 9.48 -22.56
CA ILE A 137 7.43 9.36 -23.14
C ILE A 137 7.74 7.89 -23.46
N THR A 138 7.50 6.99 -22.51
CA THR A 138 7.79 5.55 -22.65
C THR A 138 6.97 4.93 -23.76
N LEU A 139 5.66 5.20 -23.82
CA LEU A 139 4.80 4.63 -24.86
C LEU A 139 5.10 5.21 -26.24
N ASN A 140 5.44 6.49 -26.36
CA ASN A 140 5.88 7.06 -27.64
C ASN A 140 7.16 6.36 -28.17
N ASP A 141 8.14 6.12 -27.31
CA ASP A 141 9.36 5.40 -27.69
C ASP A 141 9.07 3.93 -28.04
N TYR A 142 8.25 3.25 -27.24
CA TYR A 142 7.82 1.88 -27.50
C TYR A 142 7.06 1.75 -28.84
N ILE A 143 6.14 2.67 -29.12
CA ILE A 143 5.40 2.75 -30.38
C ILE A 143 6.35 3.03 -31.55
N HIS A 144 7.31 3.95 -31.38
CA HIS A 144 8.28 4.22 -32.44
C HIS A 144 9.09 2.97 -32.79
N ARG A 145 9.61 2.25 -31.80
CA ARG A 145 10.43 1.04 -31.99
C ARG A 145 9.67 -0.11 -32.65
N ASN A 146 8.38 -0.28 -32.33
CA ASN A 146 7.60 -1.45 -32.76
C ASN A 146 6.67 -1.17 -33.94
N ALA A 147 6.22 0.08 -34.12
CA ALA A 147 5.30 0.48 -35.18
C ALA A 147 5.88 1.51 -36.15
N GLY A 148 7.04 2.10 -35.86
CA GLY A 148 7.70 3.11 -36.71
C GLY A 148 7.04 4.48 -36.68
N ILE A 149 6.19 4.76 -35.69
CA ILE A 149 5.43 6.02 -35.59
C ILE A 149 6.07 6.90 -34.51
N GLU A 150 6.61 8.04 -34.93
CA GLU A 150 7.35 8.96 -34.07
C GLU A 150 6.40 9.95 -33.38
N HIS A 151 6.60 10.17 -32.07
CA HIS A 151 5.83 11.12 -31.26
C HIS A 151 4.30 10.95 -31.37
N PHE A 152 3.82 9.71 -31.26
CA PHE A 152 2.41 9.34 -31.47
C PHE A 152 1.41 10.27 -30.74
N SER A 153 1.66 10.59 -29.48
CA SER A 153 0.76 11.43 -28.67
C SER A 153 0.70 12.91 -29.09
N THR A 154 1.62 13.41 -29.91
CA THR A 154 1.70 14.83 -30.30
C THR A 154 1.65 15.08 -31.81
N SER A 155 1.71 14.03 -32.62
CA SER A 155 1.70 14.10 -34.07
C SER A 155 0.28 14.08 -34.64
N ASN A 156 0.10 14.47 -35.90
CA ASN A 156 -1.16 14.26 -36.62
C ASN A 156 -1.28 12.79 -37.00
N ILE A 157 -2.08 12.03 -36.25
CA ILE A 157 -2.22 10.58 -36.41
C ILE A 157 -3.40 10.23 -37.33
N THR A 158 -3.18 9.27 -38.23
CA THR A 158 -4.22 8.70 -39.09
C THR A 158 -5.02 7.61 -38.37
N ALA A 159 -6.25 7.32 -38.84
CA ALA A 159 -7.06 6.24 -38.27
C ALA A 159 -6.38 4.85 -38.38
N GLU A 160 -5.58 4.63 -39.42
CA GLU A 160 -4.81 3.39 -39.61
C GLU A 160 -3.70 3.25 -38.56
N GLU A 161 -2.99 4.35 -38.27
CA GLU A 161 -1.97 4.39 -37.21
C GLU A 161 -2.58 4.18 -35.82
N VAL A 162 -3.74 4.80 -35.54
CA VAL A 162 -4.47 4.56 -34.28
C VAL A 162 -4.82 3.08 -34.14
N GLN A 163 -5.34 2.45 -35.20
CA GLN A 163 -5.68 1.02 -35.16
C GLN A 163 -4.42 0.16 -34.91
N LYS A 164 -3.33 0.45 -35.63
CA LYS A 164 -2.05 -0.26 -35.47
C LYS A 164 -1.51 -0.17 -34.04
N VAL A 165 -1.53 1.03 -33.44
CA VAL A 165 -1.09 1.24 -32.06
C VAL A 165 -2.04 0.57 -31.06
N THR A 166 -3.35 0.60 -31.33
CA THR A 166 -4.34 -0.11 -30.51
C THR A 166 -4.06 -1.61 -30.48
N GLU A 167 -3.79 -2.21 -31.64
CA GLU A 167 -3.44 -3.64 -31.75
C GLU A 167 -2.12 -3.95 -31.03
N LEU A 168 -1.10 -3.11 -31.19
CA LEU A 168 0.19 -3.23 -30.48
C LEU A 168 -0.01 -3.23 -28.96
N LEU A 169 -0.64 -2.20 -28.41
CA LEU A 169 -0.78 -2.04 -26.95
C LEU A 169 -1.73 -3.09 -26.34
N THR A 170 -2.76 -3.51 -27.08
CA THR A 170 -3.65 -4.62 -26.64
C THR A 170 -2.91 -5.96 -26.55
N GLY A 171 -1.85 -6.14 -27.34
CA GLY A 171 -1.01 -7.34 -27.33
C GLY A 171 0.25 -7.24 -26.47
N SER A 172 0.50 -6.09 -25.85
CA SER A 172 1.69 -5.84 -25.04
C SER A 172 1.42 -6.12 -23.56
N THR A 173 2.48 -6.47 -22.84
CA THR A 173 2.50 -6.69 -21.38
C THR A 173 3.24 -5.57 -20.67
N PHE A 174 2.76 -5.22 -19.48
CA PHE A 174 3.30 -4.10 -18.69
C PHE A 174 3.61 -4.57 -17.28
N ALA A 175 4.77 -4.17 -16.75
CA ALA A 175 5.14 -4.43 -15.36
C ALA A 175 5.37 -3.13 -14.58
N ASP A 176 4.99 -3.16 -13.30
CA ASP A 176 5.42 -2.21 -12.27
C ASP A 176 5.78 -2.99 -11.00
N HIS A 177 7.06 -3.00 -10.64
CA HIS A 177 7.60 -3.82 -9.55
C HIS A 177 7.61 -3.10 -8.19
N SER A 178 7.03 -1.90 -8.12
CA SER A 178 6.79 -1.14 -6.90
C SER A 178 5.55 -0.28 -7.15
N CYS A 179 4.43 -0.94 -7.43
CA CYS A 179 3.31 -0.26 -8.07
C CYS A 179 2.60 0.76 -7.18
N GLY A 180 2.82 0.70 -5.86
CA GLY A 180 2.02 1.41 -4.87
C GLY A 180 0.54 1.19 -5.16
N THR A 181 -0.21 2.29 -5.24
CA THR A 181 -1.64 2.25 -5.58
C THR A 181 -1.94 2.25 -7.09
N GLY A 182 -0.94 2.03 -7.96
CA GLY A 182 -1.16 1.75 -9.39
C GLY A 182 -1.17 2.96 -10.33
N ASN A 183 -0.63 4.11 -9.92
CA ASN A 183 -0.66 5.35 -10.71
C ASN A 183 -0.08 5.21 -12.13
N PHE A 184 0.97 4.41 -12.33
CA PHE A 184 1.53 4.18 -13.67
C PHE A 184 0.57 3.40 -14.59
N PHE A 185 -0.15 2.41 -14.06
CA PHE A 185 -1.15 1.67 -14.82
C PHE A 185 -2.37 2.54 -15.16
N LEU A 186 -2.82 3.37 -14.22
CA LEU A 186 -3.87 4.36 -14.47
C LEU A 186 -3.45 5.34 -15.57
N ALA A 187 -2.20 5.80 -15.55
CA ALA A 187 -1.64 6.65 -16.61
C ALA A 187 -1.59 5.94 -17.98
N VAL A 188 -1.31 4.62 -18.04
CA VAL A 188 -1.41 3.84 -19.30
C VAL A 188 -2.85 3.81 -19.81
N ILE A 189 -3.83 3.58 -18.94
CA ILE A 189 -5.25 3.59 -19.32
C ILE A 189 -5.66 4.97 -19.82
N GLN A 190 -5.22 6.03 -19.14
CA GLN A 190 -5.50 7.41 -19.52
C GLN A 190 -4.88 7.76 -20.89
N TYR A 191 -3.63 7.38 -21.13
CA TYR A 191 -2.99 7.50 -22.44
C TYR A 191 -3.81 6.82 -23.53
N CYS A 192 -4.24 5.57 -23.28
CA CYS A 192 -5.06 4.82 -24.22
C CYS A 192 -6.38 5.56 -24.52
N ARG A 193 -7.06 6.09 -23.50
CA ARG A 193 -8.30 6.86 -23.67
C ARG A 193 -8.10 8.11 -24.52
N LEU A 194 -7.07 8.88 -24.22
CA LEU A 194 -6.81 10.15 -24.89
C LEU A 194 -6.46 9.96 -26.38
N TYR A 195 -5.67 8.95 -26.72
CA TYR A 195 -5.08 8.83 -28.05
C TYR A 195 -5.66 7.70 -28.91
N LEU A 196 -6.32 6.70 -28.32
CA LEU A 196 -6.84 5.53 -29.04
C LEU A 196 -8.36 5.44 -29.08
N ASN A 197 -9.06 6.14 -28.16
CA ASN A 197 -10.50 6.02 -27.95
C ASN A 197 -10.98 4.53 -27.93
N PRO A 198 -10.40 3.69 -27.04
CA PRO A 198 -10.56 2.25 -27.07
C PRO A 198 -11.96 1.82 -26.66
N SER A 199 -12.39 0.65 -27.16
CA SER A 199 -13.60 0.00 -26.65
C SER A 199 -13.40 -0.51 -25.22
N LYS A 200 -14.50 -0.69 -24.45
CA LYS A 200 -14.46 -1.32 -23.11
C LYS A 200 -13.75 -2.69 -23.14
N LYS A 201 -13.99 -3.48 -24.19
CA LYS A 201 -13.32 -4.77 -24.41
C LYS A 201 -11.81 -4.62 -24.60
N THR A 202 -11.37 -3.57 -25.27
CA THR A 202 -9.95 -3.27 -25.49
C THR A 202 -9.28 -2.88 -24.18
N LEU A 203 -9.89 -1.98 -23.40
CA LEU A 203 -9.35 -1.59 -22.09
C LEU A 203 -9.23 -2.77 -21.12
N ARG A 204 -10.27 -3.62 -21.03
CA ARG A 204 -10.23 -4.85 -20.23
C ARG A 204 -9.02 -5.72 -20.59
N LYS A 205 -8.77 -5.94 -21.88
CA LYS A 205 -7.62 -6.72 -22.34
C LYS A 205 -6.28 -6.10 -21.95
N ILE A 206 -6.15 -4.78 -22.04
CA ILE A 206 -4.92 -4.08 -21.65
C ILE A 206 -4.67 -4.27 -20.15
N VAL A 207 -5.70 -4.08 -19.31
CA VAL A 207 -5.58 -4.26 -17.86
C VAL A 207 -5.20 -5.69 -17.47
N LEU A 208 -5.75 -6.69 -18.17
CA LEU A 208 -5.37 -8.10 -17.93
C LEU A 208 -3.93 -8.45 -18.35
N ASN A 209 -3.21 -7.53 -19.01
CA ASN A 209 -1.80 -7.69 -19.32
C ASN A 209 -0.88 -6.88 -18.38
N PHE A 210 -1.43 -6.28 -17.32
CA PHE A 210 -0.66 -5.61 -16.28
C PHE A 210 -0.19 -6.62 -15.25
N HIS A 211 1.08 -6.52 -14.88
CA HIS A 211 1.74 -7.32 -13.85
C HIS A 211 2.31 -6.41 -12.79
N ALA A 212 1.99 -6.66 -11.53
CA ALA A 212 2.37 -5.78 -10.44
C ALA A 212 3.07 -6.53 -9.32
N THR A 213 3.97 -5.83 -8.65
CA THR A 213 4.51 -6.25 -7.36
C THR A 213 4.50 -5.06 -6.42
N GLU A 214 4.12 -5.32 -5.17
CA GLU A 214 4.13 -4.32 -4.10
C GLU A 214 4.32 -5.05 -2.76
N ALA A 215 5.08 -4.44 -1.84
CA ALA A 215 5.35 -4.96 -0.51
C ALA A 215 4.25 -4.55 0.49
N ASP A 216 3.53 -3.47 0.21
CA ASP A 216 2.32 -3.08 0.94
C ASP A 216 1.05 -3.73 0.36
N SER A 217 0.46 -4.65 1.13
CA SER A 217 -0.78 -5.33 0.75
C SER A 217 -1.99 -4.40 0.56
N ILE A 218 -2.11 -3.32 1.34
CA ILE A 218 -3.22 -2.36 1.22
C ILE A 218 -3.06 -1.57 -0.08
N SER A 219 -1.84 -1.08 -0.35
CA SER A 219 -1.52 -0.38 -1.60
C SER A 219 -1.83 -1.24 -2.82
N LEU A 220 -1.40 -2.51 -2.80
CA LEU A 220 -1.65 -3.47 -3.86
C LEU A 220 -3.15 -3.70 -4.08
N GLU A 221 -3.92 -3.84 -3.00
CA GLU A 221 -5.37 -3.99 -3.07
C GLU A 221 -6.03 -2.75 -3.69
N ILE A 222 -5.63 -1.55 -3.27
CA ILE A 222 -6.11 -0.30 -3.85
C ILE A 222 -5.81 -0.24 -5.35
N ALA A 223 -4.59 -0.63 -5.78
CA ALA A 223 -4.22 -0.66 -7.19
C ALA A 223 -5.18 -1.54 -8.01
N LYS A 224 -5.47 -2.76 -7.52
CA LYS A 224 -6.43 -3.67 -8.18
C LYS A 224 -7.82 -3.04 -8.28
N LEU A 225 -8.35 -2.51 -7.18
CA LEU A 225 -9.69 -1.92 -7.11
C LEU A 225 -9.81 -0.67 -8.00
N GLN A 226 -8.79 0.19 -8.05
CA GLN A 226 -8.78 1.37 -8.90
C GLN A 226 -8.80 0.98 -10.39
N LEU A 227 -8.03 -0.03 -10.78
CA LEU A 227 -8.04 -0.54 -12.16
C LEU A 227 -9.41 -1.11 -12.54
N LEU A 228 -10.01 -1.91 -11.67
CA LEU A 228 -11.34 -2.50 -11.92
C LEU A 228 -12.44 -1.44 -11.99
N ASN A 229 -12.37 -0.43 -11.12
CA ASN A 229 -13.29 0.70 -11.12
C ASN A 229 -13.15 1.51 -12.41
N VAL A 230 -11.92 1.82 -12.82
CA VAL A 230 -11.70 2.66 -14.01
C VAL A 230 -12.17 1.97 -15.29
N ILE A 231 -12.11 0.64 -15.38
CA ILE A 231 -12.68 -0.11 -16.51
C ILE A 231 -14.12 -0.57 -16.28
N GLU A 232 -14.74 -0.21 -15.16
CA GLU A 232 -16.08 -0.63 -14.72
C GLU A 232 -16.29 -2.15 -14.90
N SER A 233 -15.36 -2.94 -14.35
CA SER A 233 -15.36 -4.40 -14.51
C SER A 233 -14.95 -5.13 -13.23
N PRO A 234 -15.69 -4.97 -12.11
CA PRO A 234 -15.37 -5.65 -10.85
C PRO A 234 -15.39 -7.18 -10.99
N GLU A 235 -16.08 -7.73 -12.00
CA GLU A 235 -16.10 -9.16 -12.29
C GLU A 235 -14.76 -9.75 -12.74
N LEU A 236 -13.75 -8.92 -13.00
CA LEU A 236 -12.40 -9.34 -13.40
C LEU A 236 -11.40 -9.37 -12.22
N TYR A 237 -11.89 -9.33 -10.98
CA TYR A 237 -11.03 -9.25 -9.81
C TYR A 237 -10.00 -10.38 -9.78
N ASP A 238 -10.45 -11.64 -9.89
CA ASP A 238 -9.57 -12.82 -9.82
C ASP A 238 -8.50 -12.82 -10.93
N GLU A 239 -8.85 -12.41 -12.15
CA GLU A 239 -7.89 -12.35 -13.24
C GLU A 239 -6.88 -11.21 -13.09
N VAL A 240 -7.28 -10.09 -12.48
CA VAL A 240 -6.35 -9.01 -12.14
C VAL A 240 -5.46 -9.44 -10.97
N ASP A 241 -6.04 -10.01 -9.92
CA ASP A 241 -5.33 -10.50 -8.73
C ASP A 241 -4.26 -11.53 -9.09
N GLY A 242 -4.54 -12.43 -10.02
CA GLY A 242 -3.57 -13.42 -10.50
C GLY A 242 -2.29 -12.85 -11.14
N ASN A 243 -2.26 -11.56 -11.47
CA ASN A 243 -1.08 -10.87 -11.99
C ASN A 243 -0.44 -9.89 -10.98
N PHE A 244 -1.02 -9.74 -9.78
CA PHE A 244 -0.64 -8.76 -8.76
C PHE A 244 -0.10 -9.51 -7.55
N ILE A 245 1.20 -9.41 -7.31
CA ILE A 245 1.89 -10.22 -6.31
C ILE A 245 2.26 -9.33 -5.11
N HIS A 246 1.81 -9.73 -3.92
CA HIS A 246 2.27 -9.15 -2.66
C HIS A 246 3.65 -9.74 -2.32
N ALA A 247 4.71 -8.96 -2.54
CA ALA A 247 6.09 -9.37 -2.38
C ALA A 247 7.05 -8.17 -2.47
N ASN A 248 8.31 -8.37 -2.10
CA ASN A 248 9.40 -7.43 -2.32
C ASN A 248 10.41 -8.04 -3.31
N PRO A 249 10.51 -7.51 -4.55
CA PRO A 249 11.40 -8.06 -5.58
C PRO A 249 12.90 -7.84 -5.28
N LEU A 250 13.24 -7.08 -4.24
CA LEU A 250 14.61 -6.90 -3.76
C LEU A 250 15.06 -8.04 -2.85
N ILE A 251 14.14 -8.89 -2.37
CA ILE A 251 14.43 -10.00 -1.47
C ILE A 251 14.24 -11.30 -2.22
N THR A 252 15.31 -12.08 -2.28
CA THR A 252 15.30 -13.40 -2.88
C THR A 252 15.42 -14.46 -1.81
N SER A 253 14.53 -15.45 -1.80
CA SER A 253 14.64 -16.62 -0.95
C SER A 253 14.80 -17.88 -1.80
N THR A 254 15.61 -18.82 -1.29
CA THR A 254 15.70 -20.19 -1.83
C THR A 254 14.82 -21.18 -1.07
N ASP A 255 14.23 -20.73 0.05
CA ASP A 255 13.38 -21.54 0.90
C ASP A 255 11.91 -21.49 0.45
N THR A 256 11.16 -22.52 0.80
CA THR A 256 9.70 -22.56 0.60
C THR A 256 9.03 -21.37 1.28
N PRO A 257 8.03 -20.74 0.65
CA PRO A 257 7.32 -19.61 1.24
C PRO A 257 6.78 -19.98 2.62
N PHE A 258 7.09 -19.14 3.61
CA PHE A 258 6.47 -19.23 4.92
C PHE A 258 4.99 -18.86 4.79
N PRO A 259 4.09 -19.50 5.56
CA PRO A 259 2.70 -19.07 5.61
C PRO A 259 2.67 -17.63 6.11
N PHE A 260 2.23 -16.72 5.24
CA PHE A 260 2.09 -15.31 5.55
C PHE A 260 1.02 -15.14 6.62
N GLU A 261 1.41 -14.65 7.79
CA GLU A 261 0.48 -14.02 8.72
C GLU A 261 0.43 -12.54 8.34
N HIS A 262 -0.76 -12.00 8.11
CA HIS A 262 -0.95 -10.65 7.61
C HIS A 262 -0.48 -9.62 8.65
N PHE A 263 0.79 -9.24 8.59
CA PHE A 263 1.37 -8.20 9.42
C PHE A 263 1.79 -7.01 8.57
N HIS A 264 1.40 -5.83 9.04
CA HIS A 264 1.84 -4.56 8.50
C HIS A 264 3.25 -4.26 8.99
N GLU A 265 3.96 -3.44 8.20
CA GLU A 265 5.20 -2.71 8.52
C GLU A 265 6.53 -3.33 8.10
N PHE A 266 6.61 -4.60 7.70
CA PHE A 266 7.91 -5.20 7.34
C PHE A 266 8.03 -5.45 5.85
N TYR A 267 8.36 -4.38 5.13
CA TYR A 267 8.62 -4.44 3.69
C TYR A 267 9.81 -5.33 3.35
N TYR A 268 10.68 -5.64 4.33
CA TYR A 268 11.87 -6.44 4.12
C TYR A 268 11.88 -7.83 4.80
N GLY A 269 10.71 -8.30 5.24
CA GLY A 269 10.57 -9.66 5.79
C GLY A 269 10.81 -10.76 4.75
N LYS A 270 11.30 -11.93 5.20
CA LYS A 270 11.56 -13.10 4.33
C LYS A 270 10.29 -13.67 3.72
N GLU A 271 9.14 -13.37 4.30
CA GLU A 271 7.81 -13.75 3.83
C GLU A 271 7.44 -13.03 2.53
N LEU A 272 7.99 -11.84 2.30
CA LEU A 272 7.83 -11.09 1.05
C LEU A 272 8.86 -11.47 -0.02
N ALA A 273 9.77 -12.40 0.29
CA ALA A 273 10.79 -12.82 -0.66
C ALA A 273 10.18 -13.45 -1.91
N MET A 274 10.74 -13.13 -3.07
CA MET A 274 10.30 -13.65 -4.35
C MET A 274 11.46 -14.34 -5.08
N SER A 275 11.17 -15.48 -5.70
CA SER A 275 12.10 -16.13 -6.61
C SER A 275 12.14 -15.40 -7.96
N LEU A 276 13.31 -15.34 -8.60
CA LEU A 276 13.50 -14.60 -9.85
C LEU A 276 12.61 -15.13 -11.00
N ASP A 277 12.21 -16.40 -10.96
CA ASP A 277 11.32 -17.01 -11.95
C ASP A 277 9.85 -16.62 -11.78
N GLN A 278 9.48 -16.02 -10.64
CA GLN A 278 8.15 -15.42 -10.46
C GLN A 278 8.05 -14.01 -11.04
N ILE A 279 9.18 -13.35 -11.33
CA ILE A 279 9.18 -12.01 -11.95
C ILE A 279 8.85 -12.15 -13.44
N PRO A 280 7.71 -11.60 -13.91
CA PRO A 280 7.29 -11.79 -15.31
C PRO A 280 8.19 -11.01 -16.28
N VAL A 281 8.42 -11.59 -17.45
CA VAL A 281 9.07 -10.89 -18.57
C VAL A 281 8.00 -10.07 -19.29
N CYS A 282 8.11 -8.75 -19.22
CA CYS A 282 7.16 -7.83 -19.84
C CYS A 282 7.79 -6.97 -20.94
N ASP A 283 6.95 -6.51 -21.88
CA ASP A 283 7.38 -5.66 -23.00
C ASP A 283 7.75 -4.24 -22.55
N VAL A 284 7.03 -3.73 -21.54
CA VAL A 284 7.19 -2.38 -20.98
C VAL A 284 7.27 -2.48 -19.46
N VAL A 285 8.31 -1.88 -18.87
CA VAL A 285 8.42 -1.72 -17.41
C VAL A 285 8.28 -0.23 -17.08
N LEU A 286 7.38 0.05 -16.14
CA LEU A 286 7.08 1.38 -15.60
C LEU A 286 7.25 1.31 -14.07
N GLY A 287 7.21 2.46 -13.41
CA GLY A 287 7.25 2.51 -11.95
C GLY A 287 8.13 3.63 -11.41
N ASN A 288 8.02 3.83 -10.10
CA ASN A 288 8.92 4.65 -9.31
C ASN A 288 9.49 3.73 -8.22
N PRO A 289 10.69 3.16 -8.41
CA PRO A 289 11.26 2.24 -7.43
C PRO A 289 11.52 2.95 -6.10
N PRO A 290 11.56 2.23 -4.97
CA PRO A 290 11.88 2.83 -3.68
C PRO A 290 13.30 3.39 -3.67
N TRP A 291 13.48 4.52 -2.99
CA TRP A 291 14.77 5.17 -2.81
C TRP A 291 15.09 5.25 -1.31
N GLY A 292 16.12 4.55 -0.86
CA GLY A 292 16.50 4.57 0.56
C GLY A 292 17.54 3.51 0.90
N THR A 293 18.09 3.60 2.11
CA THR A 293 18.79 2.50 2.76
C THR A 293 17.76 1.63 3.48
N VAL A 294 17.99 0.31 3.48
CA VAL A 294 17.17 -0.63 4.27
C VAL A 294 17.71 -0.58 5.70
N GLU A 295 17.05 0.16 6.56
CA GLU A 295 17.41 0.30 7.96
C GLU A 295 16.13 0.30 8.80
N PHE A 296 16.10 -0.53 9.84
CA PHE A 296 15.02 -0.52 10.80
C PHE A 296 15.05 0.80 11.59
N ASP A 297 14.00 1.62 11.45
CA ASP A 297 13.92 2.91 12.13
C ASP A 297 13.50 2.71 13.60
N THR A 298 14.48 2.32 14.41
CA THR A 298 14.29 2.14 15.86
C THR A 298 13.76 3.42 16.52
N ALA A 299 14.16 4.59 16.02
CA ALA A 299 13.70 5.85 16.60
C ALA A 299 12.21 6.09 16.33
N PHE A 300 11.74 5.82 15.11
CA PHE A 300 10.31 5.86 14.79
C PHE A 300 9.51 4.91 15.68
N HIS A 301 9.92 3.65 15.80
CA HIS A 301 9.16 2.68 16.60
C HIS A 301 9.20 3.00 18.09
N LEU A 302 10.31 3.50 18.62
CA LEU A 302 10.35 3.98 20.01
C LEU A 302 9.43 5.20 20.21
N HIS A 303 9.30 6.10 19.23
CA HIS A 303 8.40 7.25 19.29
C HIS A 303 6.92 6.85 19.39
N VAL A 304 6.55 5.69 18.86
CA VAL A 304 5.18 5.17 18.96
C VAL A 304 5.02 4.30 20.22
N LEU A 305 5.91 3.33 20.41
CA LEU A 305 5.73 2.23 21.35
C LEU A 305 6.23 2.52 22.76
N CYS A 306 7.33 3.28 22.91
CA CYS A 306 7.94 3.59 24.21
C CYS A 306 8.70 4.95 24.19
N PRO A 307 7.98 6.08 24.11
CA PRO A 307 8.60 7.36 23.74
C PRO A 307 9.57 7.89 24.80
N ARG A 308 9.38 7.46 26.05
CA ARG A 308 10.24 7.79 27.20
C ARG A 308 11.71 7.43 26.99
N ILE A 309 12.02 6.41 26.20
CA ILE A 309 13.41 6.04 25.91
C ILE A 309 14.08 7.09 25.02
N LEU A 310 13.35 7.73 24.11
CA LEU A 310 13.88 8.80 23.26
C LEU A 310 14.12 10.11 24.01
N GLU A 311 13.47 10.30 25.16
CA GLU A 311 13.68 11.46 26.03
C GLU A 311 15.02 11.41 26.79
N ILE A 312 15.70 10.25 26.79
CA ILE A 312 16.99 10.06 27.47
C ILE A 312 18.11 10.65 26.61
N GLU A 313 18.73 11.74 27.08
CA GLU A 313 19.81 12.43 26.35
C GLU A 313 21.14 11.66 26.38
N ASP A 314 21.43 10.90 27.45
CA ASP A 314 22.68 10.15 27.60
C ASP A 314 22.58 8.77 26.93
N GLU A 315 23.50 8.49 26.01
CA GLU A 315 23.52 7.25 25.23
C GLU A 315 23.68 5.99 26.12
N THR A 316 24.48 6.06 27.18
CA THR A 316 24.68 4.92 28.09
C THR A 316 23.43 4.66 28.92
N GLU A 317 22.77 5.71 29.39
CA GLU A 317 21.50 5.59 30.10
C GLU A 317 20.38 5.06 29.19
N ARG A 318 20.37 5.46 27.91
CA ARG A 318 19.41 4.97 26.92
C ARG A 318 19.62 3.48 26.61
N ASP A 319 20.87 3.07 26.40
CA ASP A 319 21.20 1.65 26.18
C ASP A 319 20.79 0.80 27.39
N GLN A 320 21.02 1.30 28.61
CA GLN A 320 20.55 0.63 29.82
C GLN A 320 19.01 0.53 29.87
N ALA A 321 18.30 1.59 29.50
CA ALA A 321 16.83 1.58 29.45
C ALA A 321 16.27 0.60 28.41
N LEU A 322 16.95 0.44 27.27
CA LEU A 322 16.64 -0.58 26.27
C LEU A 322 16.86 -1.99 26.81
N ASP A 323 17.98 -2.25 27.50
CA ASP A 323 18.25 -3.54 28.14
C ASP A 323 17.21 -3.87 29.23
N GLU A 324 16.73 -2.88 29.97
CA GLU A 324 15.68 -3.04 30.99
C GLU A 324 14.30 -3.40 30.39
N LEU A 325 14.07 -3.16 29.09
CA LEU A 325 12.86 -3.65 28.40
C LEU A 325 12.80 -5.18 28.38
N ALA A 326 13.93 -5.87 28.29
CA ALA A 326 13.97 -7.34 28.26
C ALA A 326 13.31 -7.98 29.49
N GLU A 327 13.38 -7.31 30.65
CA GLU A 327 12.75 -7.78 31.88
C GLU A 327 11.34 -7.18 32.09
N SER A 328 11.14 -5.91 31.72
CA SER A 328 9.89 -5.18 32.02
C SER A 328 8.79 -5.38 30.97
N HIS A 329 9.18 -5.50 29.69
CA HIS A 329 8.33 -5.61 28.50
C HIS A 329 8.99 -6.58 27.49
N PRO A 330 9.10 -7.88 27.82
CA PRO A 330 9.87 -8.84 27.03
C PRO A 330 9.40 -8.95 25.58
N GLU A 331 8.09 -8.86 25.33
CA GLU A 331 7.54 -8.93 23.96
C GLU A 331 7.88 -7.68 23.13
N LEU A 332 7.89 -6.48 23.75
CA LEU A 332 8.33 -5.26 23.08
C LEU A 332 9.84 -5.31 22.76
N TYR A 333 10.65 -5.75 23.72
CA TYR A 333 12.08 -5.93 23.50
C TYR A 333 12.35 -6.95 22.40
N GLU A 334 11.65 -8.09 22.43
CA GLU A 334 11.72 -9.12 21.40
C GLU A 334 11.34 -8.54 20.03
N TRP A 335 10.21 -7.84 19.94
CA TRP A 335 9.77 -7.21 18.71
C TRP A 335 10.80 -6.23 18.15
N LEU A 336 11.43 -5.39 18.98
CA LEU A 336 12.48 -4.47 18.54
C LEU A 336 13.74 -5.18 18.03
N LEU A 337 14.05 -6.40 18.50
CA LEU A 337 15.22 -7.17 18.08
C LEU A 337 14.98 -8.02 16.83
N TYR A 338 13.80 -8.65 16.71
CA TYR A 338 13.49 -9.55 15.60
C TYR A 338 13.26 -8.82 14.28
N HIS A 339 12.93 -7.53 14.35
CA HIS A 339 12.57 -6.75 13.17
C HIS A 339 13.67 -5.79 12.73
N ASP A 340 14.91 -5.96 13.21
CA ASP A 340 16.08 -5.29 12.63
C ASP A 340 16.31 -5.83 11.20
N GLU A 341 15.71 -5.16 10.22
CA GLU A 341 15.72 -5.52 8.79
C GLU A 341 17.13 -5.72 8.22
N ALA A 342 18.14 -5.10 8.83
CA ALA A 342 19.55 -5.30 8.45
C ALA A 342 20.09 -6.68 8.82
N ILE A 343 19.58 -7.30 9.91
CA ILE A 343 19.96 -8.66 10.32
C ILE A 343 19.39 -9.66 9.31
N ASP A 344 18.14 -9.48 8.85
CA ASP A 344 17.51 -10.41 7.92
C ASP A 344 18.11 -10.37 6.50
N LEU A 345 18.60 -9.22 6.06
CA LEU A 345 19.37 -9.09 4.81
C LEU A 345 20.83 -9.54 4.94
N ALA A 346 21.37 -9.64 6.15
CA ALA A 346 22.76 -10.05 6.41
C ALA A 346 22.94 -11.55 6.65
N ILE A 347 21.85 -12.32 6.76
CA ILE A 347 21.90 -13.78 6.85
C ILE A 347 21.94 -14.37 5.42
N GLU A 348 23.14 -14.38 4.83
CA GLU A 348 23.51 -15.26 3.69
C GLU A 348 23.91 -16.67 4.16
#